data_AF-A0A5C6EAJ4-F1
#
_entry.id   AF-A0A5C6EAJ4-F1
#
_cell.length_a   1.000
_cell.length_b   1.000
_cell.length_c   1.000
_cell.angle_alpha   90.00
_cell.angle_beta   90.00
_cell.angle_gamma   90.00
#
_symmetry.space_group_name_H-M   'P 1'
#
loop_
_entity.id
_entity.type
_entity.pdbx_description
1 polymer ?
#
loop_
_entity_poly.entity_id
_entity_poly.type
_entity_poly.pdbx_seq_one_letter_code
_entity_poly.pdbx_strand_id
1 'polypeptide(L)'
;MKFTIAITVSLAFANVAFAHEGHSHAPSPKAKQKIVQLNTEPPKHHFVVFQNAPEATAPELAKLFQPFEKTVNVRFDKDFLFVESNGMPEHPMMIGITAWQQQVPLPQVYFGDNAYRIPLHPVPAKNPMSTKEHFFRGAIAVAVNGIPIFNPIKNDGKTDTLAAGELDQWGGHCGRADDYHYHIAPVHLEKIVGAGSAVAIALDGYPIYGYNDPNGQPPTDLDWLNGHKGPDGKYHYHATKTFPYLNGGFYGEVVERDGQVDPQPRARPLRPSLSGLRGAKINGFENPKQGSYVLLYDVDGEKRSINYTVADNGSATFQFVSPQGTKTETYTPREGGGAGGGARNGAPSPDEKRPPQGDRPANQPNGPRGGDGGQGGQREGGGGRQGGGGQQQGGGQRQGGGGNPFLQALDANRDGILDKAEIQNATSALLTLDKNKDGQISGEELRGPGGGQADRAEGDRPQENRQQGDRPQGGPRGGDRPDQAGGPNAGGQRGPQPGDGPRQPWILVHADEIDLDKNKIISRDEIVGEATKAFDGYDANKDDTLTDAELNSRGGSRSAMGGFLKGHSKEIDRDGDGILTRAEAVGNAERMFAKMDTNGDGIISPEEMEASRRE
;
A
#
# COMPACT_ATOMS: atom_id res chain seq x y z
N MET A 1 -12.91 54.01 6.63
CA MET A 1 -12.39 53.56 7.94
C MET A 1 -10.89 53.37 7.82
N LYS A 2 -10.11 53.96 8.74
CA LYS A 2 -8.65 53.84 8.75
C LYS A 2 -8.29 52.44 9.25
N PHE A 3 -7.60 51.64 8.43
CA PHE A 3 -7.01 50.37 8.89
C PHE A 3 -5.55 50.61 9.26
N THR A 4 -5.25 50.37 10.53
CA THR A 4 -3.90 50.43 11.09
C THR A 4 -3.21 49.11 10.77
N ILE A 5 -2.12 49.17 10.00
CA ILE A 5 -1.26 48.02 9.69
C ILE A 5 -0.37 47.76 10.92
N ALA A 6 -0.49 46.58 11.52
CA ALA A 6 0.45 46.13 12.53
C ALA A 6 1.69 45.56 11.83
N ILE A 7 2.85 46.21 12.03
CA ILE A 7 4.15 45.75 11.54
C ILE A 7 4.80 44.96 12.67
N THR A 8 4.98 43.65 12.49
CA THR A 8 5.80 42.84 13.40
C THR A 8 7.23 42.80 12.86
N VAL A 9 8.17 43.37 13.61
CA VAL A 9 9.60 43.32 13.30
C VAL A 9 10.23 42.24 14.17
N SER A 10 10.75 41.17 13.56
CA SER A 10 11.59 40.19 14.23
C SER A 10 13.06 40.45 13.87
N LEU A 11 13.85 40.88 14.86
CA LEU A 11 15.31 40.98 14.74
C LEU A 11 15.94 39.64 15.11
N ALA A 12 16.66 39.02 14.17
CA ALA A 12 17.56 37.91 14.47
C ALA A 12 18.95 38.48 14.80
N PHE A 13 19.42 38.31 16.04
CA PHE A 13 20.81 38.58 16.40
C PHE A 13 21.64 37.32 16.18
N ALA A 14 22.70 37.44 15.37
CA ALA A 14 23.71 36.39 15.25
C ALA A 14 24.64 36.45 16.49
N ASN A 15 24.69 35.37 17.27
CA ASN A 15 25.69 35.19 18.32
C ASN A 15 27.06 34.92 17.68
N VAL A 16 28.05 35.73 18.02
CA VAL A 16 29.46 35.50 17.65
C VAL A 16 30.10 34.61 18.71
N ALA A 17 30.52 33.41 18.33
CA ALA A 17 31.32 32.54 19.18
C ALA A 17 32.76 33.07 19.28
N PHE A 18 33.27 33.21 20.50
CA PHE A 18 34.68 33.49 20.79
C PHE A 18 35.52 32.25 20.48
N ALA A 19 36.54 32.39 19.64
CA ALA A 19 37.61 31.40 19.47
C ALA A 19 38.85 31.82 20.26
N HIS A 20 39.47 30.83 20.90
CA HIS A 20 40.65 30.92 21.79
C HIS A 20 41.95 31.34 21.08
N GLU A 21 42.88 31.90 21.87
CA GLU A 21 44.21 32.40 21.52
C GLU A 21 45.16 31.38 20.87
N GLY A 22 45.87 31.82 19.83
CA GLY A 22 47.07 31.17 19.33
C GLY A 22 47.47 31.63 17.92
N HIS A 23 48.38 32.60 17.83
CA HIS A 23 49.06 33.18 16.65
C HIS A 23 48.38 34.36 15.93
N SER A 24 48.83 35.56 16.29
CA SER A 24 48.50 36.82 15.63
C SER A 24 49.34 37.03 14.36
N HIS A 25 48.70 36.91 13.19
CA HIS A 25 49.22 37.54 11.98
C HIS A 25 48.53 38.90 11.83
N ALA A 26 49.29 39.99 11.96
CA ALA A 26 48.76 41.32 11.69
C ALA A 26 48.18 41.34 10.25
N PRO A 27 46.90 41.73 10.07
CA PRO A 27 46.26 41.68 8.76
C PRO A 27 47.00 42.59 7.78
N SER A 28 47.20 42.10 6.56
CA SER A 28 47.86 42.84 5.48
C SER A 28 47.17 44.19 5.23
N PRO A 29 47.86 45.19 4.64
CA PRO A 29 47.26 46.49 4.35
C PRO A 29 45.94 46.38 3.54
N LYS A 30 45.84 45.39 2.65
CA LYS A 30 44.63 45.06 1.90
C LYS A 30 43.49 44.55 2.79
N ALA A 31 43.79 43.71 3.78
CA ALA A 31 42.81 43.22 4.74
C ALA A 31 42.33 44.34 5.67
N LYS A 32 43.21 45.26 6.09
CA LYS A 32 42.82 46.46 6.85
C LYS A 32 41.92 47.39 6.04
N GLN A 33 42.23 47.61 4.75
CA GLN A 33 41.37 48.38 3.86
C GLN A 33 39.99 47.74 3.68
N LYS A 34 39.93 46.41 3.51
CA LYS A 34 38.67 45.69 3.39
C LYS A 34 37.83 45.72 4.68
N ILE A 35 38.47 45.66 5.85
CA ILE A 35 37.80 45.79 7.15
C ILE A 35 37.25 47.21 7.33
N VAL A 36 38.02 48.24 6.98
CA VAL A 36 37.55 49.63 7.01
C VAL A 36 36.38 49.80 6.04
N GLN A 37 36.49 49.32 4.80
CA GLN A 37 35.39 49.37 3.83
C GLN A 37 34.11 48.72 4.37
N LEU A 38 34.20 47.50 4.91
CA LEU A 38 33.05 46.77 5.48
C LEU A 38 32.44 47.45 6.71
N ASN A 39 33.25 48.20 7.48
CA ASN A 39 32.79 48.92 8.67
C ASN A 39 32.31 50.35 8.39
N THR A 40 32.63 50.90 7.21
CA THR A 40 32.22 52.27 6.80
C THR A 40 31.14 52.28 5.73
N GLU A 41 30.91 51.16 5.03
CA GLU A 41 29.77 51.03 4.13
C GLU A 41 28.47 50.97 4.96
N PRO A 42 27.47 51.82 4.66
CA PRO A 42 26.18 51.72 5.33
C PRO A 42 25.60 50.32 5.09
N PRO A 43 25.08 49.65 6.12
CA PRO A 43 24.51 48.31 5.97
C PRO A 43 23.43 48.35 4.89
N LYS A 44 23.62 47.59 3.82
CA LYS A 44 22.58 47.34 2.82
C LYS A 44 21.52 46.47 3.48
N HIS A 45 20.54 47.10 4.11
CA HIS A 45 19.35 46.42 4.59
C HIS A 45 18.53 45.99 3.38
N HIS A 46 18.60 44.71 3.04
CA HIS A 46 17.64 44.11 2.12
C HIS A 46 16.33 43.90 2.89
N PHE A 47 15.39 44.83 2.73
CA PHE A 47 14.02 44.59 3.14
C PHE A 47 13.40 43.61 2.15
N VAL A 48 13.19 42.37 2.56
CA VAL A 48 12.27 41.48 1.86
C VAL A 48 10.87 41.96 2.24
N VAL A 49 10.29 42.79 1.39
CA VAL A 49 8.85 43.03 1.41
C VAL A 49 8.22 41.76 0.89
N PHE A 50 7.66 40.94 1.77
CA PHE A 50 6.61 40.03 1.34
C PHE A 50 5.49 40.92 0.83
N GLN A 51 5.36 41.04 -0.48
CA GLN A 51 4.08 41.43 -1.03
C GLN A 51 3.12 40.35 -0.56
N ASN A 52 2.21 40.70 0.35
CA ASN A 52 1.02 39.89 0.54
C ASN A 52 0.42 39.75 -0.85
N ALA A 53 0.50 38.54 -1.40
CA ALA A 53 -0.30 38.18 -2.55
C ALA A 53 -1.74 38.62 -2.21
N PRO A 54 -2.51 39.13 -3.18
CA PRO A 54 -3.94 39.36 -2.96
C PRO A 54 -4.49 38.08 -2.32
N GLU A 55 -5.21 38.23 -1.20
CA GLU A 55 -5.82 37.12 -0.46
C GLU A 55 -6.42 36.17 -1.47
N ALA A 56 -5.76 35.03 -1.69
CA ALA A 56 -6.23 34.06 -2.66
C ALA A 56 -7.59 33.59 -2.14
N THR A 57 -8.65 33.86 -2.89
CA THR A 57 -9.99 33.45 -2.51
C THR A 57 -9.97 31.94 -2.28
N ALA A 58 -10.41 31.50 -1.10
CA ALA A 58 -10.34 30.09 -0.74
C ALA A 58 -11.05 29.23 -1.80
N PRO A 59 -10.43 28.12 -2.25
CA PRO A 59 -11.01 27.27 -3.29
C PRO A 59 -12.34 26.68 -2.80
N GLU A 60 -13.27 26.41 -3.72
CA GLU A 60 -14.61 25.88 -3.37
C GLU A 60 -14.53 24.60 -2.52
N LEU A 61 -13.55 23.72 -2.80
CA LEU A 61 -13.32 22.50 -2.01
C LEU A 61 -12.97 22.80 -0.54
N ALA A 62 -12.28 23.91 -0.25
CA ALA A 62 -11.97 24.29 1.13
C ALA A 62 -13.23 24.63 1.93
N LYS A 63 -14.30 25.11 1.27
CA LYS A 63 -15.55 25.47 1.94
C LYS A 63 -16.27 24.26 2.53
N LEU A 64 -16.07 23.07 1.95
CA LEU A 64 -16.66 21.82 2.45
C LEU A 64 -16.23 21.49 3.88
N PHE A 65 -15.05 21.95 4.31
CA PHE A 65 -14.50 21.71 5.64
C PHE A 65 -14.87 22.79 6.67
N GLN A 66 -15.46 23.91 6.26
CA GLN A 66 -15.82 25.02 7.17
C GLN A 66 -16.68 24.58 8.35
N PRO A 67 -17.68 23.68 8.20
CA PRO A 67 -18.46 23.20 9.33
C PRO A 67 -17.64 22.46 10.41
N PHE A 68 -16.41 22.05 10.09
CA PHE A 68 -15.50 21.29 10.95
C PHE A 68 -14.24 22.06 11.34
N GLU A 69 -14.23 23.39 11.25
CA GLU A 69 -13.07 24.25 11.56
C GLU A 69 -12.46 24.06 12.97
N LYS A 70 -13.22 23.44 13.89
CA LYS A 70 -12.74 23.12 15.25
C LYS A 70 -11.81 21.91 15.29
N THR A 71 -11.96 20.98 14.35
CA THR A 71 -11.22 19.70 14.31
C THR A 71 -10.37 19.57 13.05
N VAL A 72 -10.64 20.38 12.03
CA VAL A 72 -9.96 20.37 10.75
C VAL A 72 -9.38 21.76 10.46
N ASN A 73 -8.09 21.78 10.13
CA ASN A 73 -7.45 22.96 9.55
C ASN A 73 -7.23 22.72 8.05
N VAL A 74 -7.47 23.76 7.25
CA VAL A 74 -7.28 23.68 5.80
C VAL A 74 -6.36 24.79 5.35
N ARG A 75 -5.35 24.43 4.58
CA ARG A 75 -4.45 25.36 3.88
C ARG A 75 -4.38 24.98 2.42
N PHE A 76 -4.00 25.91 1.55
CA PHE A 76 -3.92 25.64 0.12
C PHE A 76 -2.79 26.44 -0.53
N ASP A 77 -2.29 25.92 -1.63
CA ASP A 77 -1.47 26.65 -2.58
C ASP A 77 -2.19 26.70 -3.94
N LYS A 78 -1.44 27.01 -5.01
CA LYS A 78 -2.01 27.10 -6.36
C LYS A 78 -2.44 25.75 -6.94
N ASP A 79 -1.89 24.64 -6.45
CA ASP A 79 -2.08 23.31 -7.03
C ASP A 79 -2.84 22.36 -6.08
N PHE A 80 -2.69 22.54 -4.76
CA PHE A 80 -3.18 21.60 -3.75
C PHE A 80 -3.94 22.24 -2.61
N LEU A 81 -4.97 21.50 -2.17
CA LEU A 81 -5.61 21.64 -0.88
C LEU A 81 -4.89 20.70 0.10
N PHE A 82 -4.59 21.20 1.29
CA PHE A 82 -4.04 20.41 2.38
C PHE A 82 -5.05 20.37 3.52
N VAL A 83 -5.43 19.16 3.91
CA VAL A 83 -6.40 18.89 4.97
C VAL A 83 -5.63 18.35 6.18
N GLU A 84 -5.71 19.09 7.29
CA GLU A 84 -5.02 18.80 8.52
C GLU A 84 -6.01 18.41 9.62
N SER A 85 -5.75 17.30 10.30
CA SER A 85 -6.59 16.82 11.39
C SER A 85 -5.79 15.95 12.35
N ASN A 86 -6.36 15.68 13.52
CA ASN A 86 -5.82 14.68 14.43
C ASN A 86 -6.40 13.27 14.20
N GLY A 87 -7.19 13.06 13.14
CA GLY A 87 -7.82 11.76 12.85
C GLY A 87 -8.88 11.30 13.85
N MET A 88 -9.42 12.20 14.71
CA MET A 88 -10.44 11.86 15.71
C MET A 88 -11.75 12.62 15.45
N PRO A 89 -12.85 11.93 15.07
CA PRO A 89 -14.15 12.57 14.88
C PRO A 89 -14.81 12.92 16.21
N GLU A 90 -15.79 13.83 16.16
CA GLU A 90 -16.58 14.23 17.35
C GLU A 90 -17.63 13.19 17.76
N HIS A 91 -17.98 12.25 16.88
CA HIS A 91 -18.96 11.20 17.18
C HIS A 91 -18.34 10.02 17.95
N PRO A 92 -19.14 9.22 18.68
CA PRO A 92 -18.66 7.97 19.27
C PRO A 92 -18.16 7.00 18.18
N MET A 93 -17.04 6.32 18.42
CA MET A 93 -16.40 5.41 17.46
C MET A 93 -16.48 3.96 17.94
N MET A 94 -16.19 3.00 17.06
CA MET A 94 -16.00 1.56 17.37
C MET A 94 -17.25 0.79 17.80
N ILE A 95 -18.35 1.46 18.15
CA ILE A 95 -19.59 0.84 18.61
C ILE A 95 -20.20 -0.03 17.50
N GLY A 96 -20.45 -1.30 17.81
CA GLY A 96 -21.05 -2.27 16.90
C GLY A 96 -20.07 -3.29 16.31
N ILE A 97 -18.75 -3.05 16.42
CA ILE A 97 -17.72 -3.97 15.91
C ILE A 97 -17.76 -5.30 16.68
N THR A 98 -17.81 -6.41 15.94
CA THR A 98 -17.79 -7.78 16.49
C THR A 98 -16.53 -8.55 16.08
N ALA A 99 -15.91 -8.20 14.95
CA ALA A 99 -14.61 -8.73 14.53
C ALA A 99 -13.49 -7.72 14.89
N TRP A 100 -13.14 -7.66 16.17
CA TRP A 100 -12.24 -6.61 16.68
C TRP A 100 -10.78 -7.06 16.82
N GLN A 101 -9.86 -6.29 16.22
CA GLN A 101 -8.39 -6.47 16.32
C GLN A 101 -7.73 -5.78 17.53
N GLN A 102 -8.51 -5.45 18.56
CA GLN A 102 -8.02 -4.86 19.81
C GLN A 102 -7.27 -3.51 19.65
N GLN A 103 -7.53 -2.82 18.54
CA GLN A 103 -7.09 -1.45 18.30
C GLN A 103 -8.14 -0.47 18.83
N VAL A 104 -7.71 0.70 19.29
CA VAL A 104 -8.58 1.75 19.82
C VAL A 104 -8.27 3.09 19.14
N PRO A 105 -9.19 4.05 19.10
CA PRO A 105 -8.91 5.34 18.48
C PRO A 105 -7.83 6.12 19.24
N LEU A 106 -6.74 6.47 18.55
CA LEU A 106 -5.73 7.40 19.04
C LEU A 106 -5.55 8.58 18.06
N PRO A 107 -5.32 9.80 18.58
CA PRO A 107 -4.97 10.93 17.73
C PRO A 107 -3.73 10.66 16.89
N GLN A 108 -3.82 10.97 15.60
CA GLN A 108 -2.72 10.93 14.64
C GLN A 108 -2.25 12.35 14.31
N VAL A 109 -1.06 12.48 13.72
CA VAL A 109 -0.45 13.79 13.45
C VAL A 109 -0.51 14.10 11.95
N TYR A 110 -1.71 14.32 11.40
CA TYR A 110 -1.89 14.69 10.00
C TYR A 110 -1.76 16.21 9.80
N PHE A 111 -0.65 16.80 10.25
CA PHE A 111 -0.40 18.25 10.22
C PHE A 111 0.88 18.59 9.46
N GLY A 112 0.98 19.82 8.95
CA GLY A 112 2.18 20.31 8.27
C GLY A 112 2.50 19.45 7.05
N ASP A 113 3.74 18.99 6.94
CA ASP A 113 4.19 18.15 5.82
C ASP A 113 3.52 16.76 5.78
N ASN A 114 2.87 16.35 6.87
CA ASN A 114 2.11 15.09 6.97
C ASN A 114 0.60 15.30 6.78
N ALA A 115 0.16 16.43 6.23
CA ALA A 115 -1.24 16.69 5.90
C ALA A 115 -1.70 15.90 4.67
N TYR A 116 -2.99 15.57 4.60
CA TYR A 116 -3.55 15.02 3.36
C TYR A 116 -3.49 16.06 2.26
N ARG A 117 -3.08 15.66 1.06
CA ARG A 117 -2.90 16.53 -0.09
C ARG A 117 -3.88 16.13 -1.18
N ILE A 118 -4.69 17.07 -1.64
CA ILE A 118 -5.74 16.86 -2.63
C ILE A 118 -5.52 17.86 -3.78
N PRO A 119 -5.48 17.42 -5.05
CA PRO A 119 -5.29 18.33 -6.18
C PRO A 119 -6.51 19.26 -6.35
N LEU A 120 -6.26 20.56 -6.55
CA LEU A 120 -7.30 21.56 -6.85
C LEU A 120 -7.69 21.59 -8.32
N HIS A 121 -6.85 21.00 -9.17
CA HIS A 121 -7.02 20.94 -10.62
C HIS A 121 -6.97 19.48 -11.07
N PRO A 122 -8.01 18.68 -10.74
CA PRO A 122 -8.02 17.27 -11.08
C PRO A 122 -8.10 17.09 -12.60
N VAL A 123 -7.37 16.10 -13.11
CA VAL A 123 -7.32 15.75 -14.54
C VAL A 123 -7.95 14.37 -14.69
N PRO A 124 -8.95 14.18 -15.57
CA PRO A 124 -9.49 12.86 -15.86
C PRO A 124 -8.39 11.92 -16.35
N ALA A 125 -8.27 10.75 -15.72
CA ALA A 125 -7.31 9.74 -16.09
C ALA A 125 -7.68 9.13 -17.45
N LYS A 126 -6.68 8.89 -18.30
CA LYS A 126 -6.88 8.12 -19.55
C LYS A 126 -7.28 6.67 -19.26
N ASN A 127 -6.70 6.11 -18.19
CA ASN A 127 -6.98 4.76 -17.70
C ASN A 127 -7.33 4.89 -16.20
N PRO A 128 -8.62 5.08 -15.86
CA PRO A 128 -9.05 5.12 -14.47
C PRO A 128 -8.70 3.82 -13.74
N MET A 129 -8.28 3.90 -12.48
CA MET A 129 -7.85 2.74 -11.69
C MET A 129 -8.94 2.31 -10.70
N SER A 130 -9.26 1.02 -10.65
CA SER A 130 -10.29 0.47 -9.76
C SER A 130 -9.76 0.22 -8.35
N THR A 131 -10.56 0.54 -7.32
CA THR A 131 -10.29 0.10 -5.94
C THR A 131 -10.56 -1.38 -5.72
N LYS A 132 -11.15 -2.10 -6.69
CA LYS A 132 -11.25 -3.57 -6.62
C LYS A 132 -9.90 -4.28 -6.78
N GLU A 133 -8.96 -3.62 -7.44
CA GLU A 133 -7.69 -4.22 -7.87
C GLU A 133 -6.47 -3.45 -7.32
N HIS A 134 -6.67 -2.19 -6.95
CA HIS A 134 -5.63 -1.27 -6.50
C HIS A 134 -5.98 -0.62 -5.15
N PHE A 135 -4.99 0.05 -4.55
CA PHE A 135 -5.18 0.90 -3.37
C PHE A 135 -5.72 0.16 -2.13
N PHE A 136 -5.29 -1.08 -1.90
CA PHE A 136 -5.67 -1.85 -0.71
C PHE A 136 -5.00 -1.35 0.58
N ARG A 137 -4.18 -0.31 0.50
CA ARG A 137 -3.50 0.32 1.64
C ARG A 137 -3.73 1.82 1.61
N GLY A 138 -3.84 2.41 2.80
CA GLY A 138 -3.99 3.85 2.94
C GLY A 138 -5.37 4.36 2.52
N ALA A 139 -5.51 5.68 2.59
CA ALA A 139 -6.69 6.40 2.20
C ALA A 139 -6.86 6.44 0.68
N ILE A 140 -8.11 6.42 0.26
CA ILE A 140 -8.58 6.74 -1.10
C ILE A 140 -9.37 8.05 -1.15
N ALA A 141 -9.83 8.53 0.01
CA ALA A 141 -10.51 9.81 0.15
C ALA A 141 -10.30 10.39 1.56
N VAL A 142 -10.70 11.64 1.75
CA VAL A 142 -10.75 12.31 3.06
C VAL A 142 -12.16 12.86 3.25
N ALA A 143 -12.80 12.48 4.35
CA ALA A 143 -14.10 13.00 4.74
C ALA A 143 -14.01 14.47 5.14
N VAL A 144 -15.12 15.22 5.02
CA VAL A 144 -15.18 16.65 5.36
C VAL A 144 -14.90 16.95 6.84
N ASN A 145 -15.01 15.94 7.71
CA ASN A 145 -14.58 16.03 9.12
C ASN A 145 -13.09 15.70 9.33
N GLY A 146 -12.31 15.58 8.26
CA GLY A 146 -10.86 15.36 8.28
C GLY A 146 -10.43 13.91 8.54
N ILE A 147 -11.37 12.96 8.54
CA ILE A 147 -11.08 11.54 8.75
C ILE A 147 -10.79 10.87 7.40
N PRO A 148 -9.69 10.10 7.28
CA PRO A 148 -9.42 9.38 6.04
C PRO A 148 -10.43 8.27 5.80
N ILE A 149 -10.66 7.99 4.53
CA ILE A 149 -11.51 6.90 4.06
C ILE A 149 -10.65 5.94 3.26
N PHE A 150 -10.60 4.69 3.71
CA PHE A 150 -9.81 3.61 3.14
C PHE A 150 -10.69 2.75 2.23
N ASN A 151 -10.05 1.94 1.41
CA ASN A 151 -10.72 1.02 0.51
C ASN A 151 -11.61 0.03 1.29
N PRO A 152 -12.89 -0.20 0.92
CA PRO A 152 -13.74 -1.22 1.55
C PRO A 152 -13.12 -2.61 1.58
N ILE A 153 -12.32 -2.94 0.56
CA ILE A 153 -11.54 -4.16 0.47
C ILE A 153 -10.27 -4.02 1.29
N LYS A 154 -10.03 -5.01 2.16
CA LYS A 154 -8.84 -5.08 3.00
C LYS A 154 -7.55 -5.19 2.20
N ASN A 155 -6.44 -5.05 2.90
CA ASN A 155 -5.08 -5.29 2.40
C ASN A 155 -4.86 -6.70 1.79
N ASP A 156 -5.79 -7.65 1.98
CA ASP A 156 -5.75 -8.97 1.35
C ASP A 156 -6.31 -8.99 -0.09
N GLY A 157 -6.89 -7.88 -0.54
CA GLY A 157 -7.48 -7.71 -1.87
C GLY A 157 -8.78 -8.46 -2.10
N LYS A 158 -9.41 -9.03 -1.06
CA LYS A 158 -10.57 -9.92 -1.22
C LYS A 158 -11.69 -9.68 -0.21
N THR A 159 -11.36 -9.29 1.01
CA THR A 159 -12.33 -9.24 2.10
C THR A 159 -13.00 -7.86 2.16
N ASP A 160 -14.32 -7.84 2.05
CA ASP A 160 -15.15 -6.66 2.33
C ASP A 160 -15.26 -6.42 3.85
N THR A 161 -14.76 -5.27 4.30
CA THR A 161 -14.70 -4.91 5.72
C THR A 161 -16.08 -4.71 6.35
N LEU A 162 -17.07 -4.23 5.59
CA LEU A 162 -18.45 -4.09 6.08
C LEU A 162 -19.07 -5.47 6.29
N ALA A 163 -18.95 -6.35 5.28
CA ALA A 163 -19.49 -7.71 5.36
C ALA A 163 -18.80 -8.56 6.45
N ALA A 164 -17.54 -8.26 6.77
CA ALA A 164 -16.80 -8.93 7.85
C ALA A 164 -17.24 -8.53 9.27
N GLY A 165 -18.11 -7.53 9.45
CA GLY A 165 -18.56 -7.07 10.77
C GLY A 165 -17.46 -6.32 11.55
N GLU A 166 -16.53 -5.70 10.83
CA GLU A 166 -15.38 -4.98 11.40
C GLU A 166 -15.60 -3.48 11.55
N LEU A 167 -16.71 -2.97 11.02
CA LEU A 167 -17.05 -1.54 11.05
C LEU A 167 -17.99 -1.19 12.19
N ASP A 168 -17.80 0.01 12.72
CA ASP A 168 -18.76 0.63 13.62
C ASP A 168 -19.99 1.13 12.85
N GLN A 169 -20.97 1.64 13.60
CA GLN A 169 -22.22 2.18 13.03
C GLN A 169 -22.03 3.34 12.04
N TRP A 170 -20.86 3.98 12.02
CA TRP A 170 -20.53 5.07 11.10
C TRP A 170 -19.74 4.60 9.89
N GLY A 171 -19.38 3.32 9.86
CA GLY A 171 -18.64 2.74 8.76
C GLY A 171 -17.13 2.80 8.93
N GLY A 172 -16.62 2.99 10.14
CA GLY A 172 -15.18 3.08 10.40
C GLY A 172 -14.66 2.12 11.45
N HIS A 173 -13.34 2.00 11.51
CA HIS A 173 -12.63 1.24 12.55
C HIS A 173 -11.22 1.79 12.74
N CYS A 174 -10.46 1.20 13.66
CA CYS A 174 -9.05 1.54 13.87
C CYS A 174 -8.10 0.60 13.16
N GLY A 175 -7.12 1.15 12.45
CA GLY A 175 -6.00 0.43 11.83
C GLY A 175 -4.94 -0.01 12.82
N ARG A 176 -3.85 -0.60 12.31
CA ARG A 176 -2.73 -1.12 13.12
C ARG A 176 -1.96 -0.05 13.88
N ALA A 177 -2.11 1.21 13.53
CA ALA A 177 -1.49 2.33 14.23
C ALA A 177 -2.45 2.99 15.23
N ASP A 178 -3.55 2.30 15.60
CA ASP A 178 -4.65 2.87 16.39
C ASP A 178 -5.27 4.10 15.68
N ASP A 179 -5.19 4.17 14.35
CA ASP A 179 -5.71 5.25 13.53
C ASP A 179 -7.16 4.97 13.11
N TYR A 180 -8.11 5.82 13.49
CA TYR A 180 -9.49 5.67 13.07
C TYR A 180 -9.68 6.14 11.62
N HIS A 181 -10.38 5.35 10.82
CA HIS A 181 -10.70 5.64 9.43
C HIS A 181 -12.02 5.00 9.00
N TYR A 182 -12.67 5.58 8.01
CA TYR A 182 -13.88 5.00 7.39
C TYR A 182 -13.51 4.00 6.29
N HIS A 183 -14.40 3.06 6.00
CA HIS A 183 -14.36 2.17 4.84
C HIS A 183 -15.58 2.31 3.93
N ILE A 184 -16.59 3.09 4.37
CA ILE A 184 -17.76 3.45 3.58
C ILE A 184 -17.95 4.97 3.67
N ALA A 185 -18.68 5.56 2.73
CA ALA A 185 -18.93 6.99 2.75
C ALA A 185 -19.67 7.41 4.03
N PRO A 186 -19.18 8.41 4.79
CA PRO A 186 -19.80 8.87 6.04
C PRO A 186 -21.00 9.78 5.76
N VAL A 187 -22.06 9.23 5.15
CA VAL A 187 -23.28 9.96 4.74
C VAL A 187 -23.98 10.68 5.90
N HIS A 188 -23.72 10.28 7.14
CA HIS A 188 -24.23 10.97 8.32
C HIS A 188 -23.77 12.44 8.41
N LEU A 189 -22.65 12.79 7.77
CA LEU A 189 -22.12 14.15 7.73
C LEU A 189 -23.03 15.09 6.92
N GLU A 190 -23.92 14.60 6.05
CA GLU A 190 -24.93 15.43 5.36
C GLU A 190 -25.83 16.19 6.33
N LYS A 191 -25.99 15.70 7.57
CA LYS A 191 -26.73 16.42 8.63
C LYS A 191 -26.03 17.72 9.06
N ILE A 192 -24.73 17.85 8.79
CA ILE A 192 -23.89 18.99 9.16
C ILE A 192 -23.60 19.85 7.94
N VAL A 193 -23.18 19.24 6.82
CA VAL A 193 -22.84 19.99 5.59
C VAL A 193 -24.06 20.36 4.75
N GLY A 194 -25.21 19.73 4.98
CA GLY A 194 -26.43 19.90 4.21
C GLY A 194 -26.67 18.75 3.23
N ALA A 195 -27.95 18.40 3.03
CA ALA A 195 -28.35 17.36 2.09
C ALA A 195 -27.93 17.71 0.65
N GLY A 196 -27.40 16.74 -0.09
CA GLY A 196 -26.91 16.97 -1.45
C GLY A 196 -25.61 17.77 -1.50
N SER A 197 -24.88 17.91 -0.38
CA SER A 197 -23.50 18.39 -0.35
C SER A 197 -22.52 17.23 -0.27
N ALA A 198 -21.29 17.46 -0.74
CA ALA A 198 -20.24 16.47 -0.64
C ALA A 198 -19.88 16.18 0.82
N VAL A 199 -19.73 14.89 1.15
CA VAL A 199 -19.35 14.39 2.48
C VAL A 199 -17.87 14.00 2.56
N ALA A 200 -17.20 13.91 1.42
CA ALA A 200 -15.77 13.64 1.31
C ALA A 200 -15.20 14.16 -0.01
N ILE A 201 -13.88 14.10 -0.14
CA ILE A 201 -13.17 14.37 -1.39
C ILE A 201 -12.21 13.22 -1.63
N ALA A 202 -12.28 12.59 -2.81
CA ALA A 202 -11.35 11.56 -3.23
C ALA A 202 -9.94 12.16 -3.44
N LEU A 203 -8.89 11.35 -3.26
CA LEU A 203 -7.51 11.83 -3.38
C LEU A 203 -7.11 12.25 -4.79
N ASP A 204 -7.94 11.95 -5.80
CA ASP A 204 -7.81 12.47 -7.16
C ASP A 204 -8.41 13.88 -7.34
N GLY A 205 -9.03 14.45 -6.31
CA GLY A 205 -9.58 15.82 -6.29
C GLY A 205 -11.08 15.93 -6.56
N TYR A 206 -11.79 14.84 -6.83
CA TYR A 206 -13.23 14.89 -7.09
C TYR A 206 -14.06 14.70 -5.80
N PRO A 207 -15.16 15.45 -5.62
CA PRO A 207 -16.01 15.31 -4.44
C PRO A 207 -16.74 13.96 -4.41
N ILE A 208 -17.09 13.50 -3.20
CA ILE A 208 -17.94 12.34 -2.95
C ILE A 208 -19.20 12.82 -2.22
N TYR A 209 -20.35 12.61 -2.84
CA TYR A 209 -21.66 12.97 -2.31
C TYR A 209 -22.28 11.82 -1.52
N GLY A 210 -23.36 12.14 -0.78
CA GLY A 210 -24.21 11.15 -0.17
C GLY A 210 -25.00 10.32 -1.19
N TYR A 211 -26.13 9.77 -0.78
CA TYR A 211 -26.95 8.93 -1.66
C TYR A 211 -27.66 9.72 -2.76
N ASN A 212 -27.68 11.05 -2.67
CA ASN A 212 -28.43 11.93 -3.54
C ASN A 212 -27.52 12.97 -4.18
N ASP A 213 -27.87 13.37 -5.39
CA ASP A 213 -27.37 14.55 -6.08
C ASP A 213 -27.67 15.84 -5.32
N PRO A 214 -27.04 16.97 -5.69
CA PRO A 214 -27.39 18.31 -5.20
C PRO A 214 -28.88 18.69 -5.36
N ASN A 215 -29.60 18.02 -6.28
CA ASN A 215 -31.04 18.21 -6.48
C ASN A 215 -31.91 17.44 -5.46
N GLY A 216 -31.30 16.65 -4.57
CA GLY A 216 -31.96 15.85 -3.54
C GLY A 216 -32.52 14.50 -4.02
N GLN A 217 -32.32 14.12 -5.28
CA GLN A 217 -32.70 12.83 -5.85
C GLN A 217 -31.49 11.89 -5.96
N PRO A 218 -31.68 10.56 -5.88
CA PRO A 218 -30.59 9.63 -6.16
C PRO A 218 -30.16 9.71 -7.63
N PRO A 219 -28.85 9.61 -7.93
CA PRO A 219 -28.37 9.51 -9.31
C PRO A 219 -28.86 8.20 -9.93
N THR A 220 -29.11 8.22 -11.24
CA THR A 220 -29.63 7.06 -11.99
C THR A 220 -28.67 6.53 -13.05
N ASP A 221 -27.53 7.19 -13.22
CA ASP A 221 -26.58 7.07 -14.31
C ASP A 221 -25.14 7.01 -13.80
N LEU A 222 -24.95 6.42 -12.61
CA LEU A 222 -23.62 6.14 -12.07
C LEU A 222 -22.84 5.22 -13.01
N ASP A 223 -21.60 5.61 -13.28
CA ASP A 223 -20.62 4.80 -14.00
C ASP A 223 -20.04 3.69 -13.09
N TRP A 224 -19.12 2.90 -13.66
CA TRP A 224 -18.49 1.78 -12.95
C TRP A 224 -17.57 2.22 -11.79
N LEU A 225 -17.16 3.49 -11.74
CA LEU A 225 -16.40 4.10 -10.64
C LEU A 225 -17.32 4.61 -9.53
N ASN A 226 -18.64 4.39 -9.66
CA ASN A 226 -19.66 4.88 -8.74
C ASN A 226 -19.74 6.41 -8.71
N GLY A 227 -19.50 7.05 -9.86
CA GLY A 227 -19.65 8.50 -10.04
C GLY A 227 -20.37 8.84 -11.32
N HIS A 228 -20.62 10.13 -11.54
CA HIS A 228 -21.28 10.63 -12.75
C HIS A 228 -21.00 12.12 -12.93
N LYS A 229 -21.41 12.68 -14.07
CA LYS A 229 -21.39 14.13 -14.28
C LYS A 229 -22.74 14.71 -13.93
N GLY A 230 -22.77 15.56 -12.90
CA GLY A 230 -23.98 16.24 -12.49
C GLY A 230 -24.51 17.22 -13.55
N PRO A 231 -25.67 17.85 -13.29
CA PRO A 231 -26.27 18.84 -14.19
C PRO A 231 -25.38 20.06 -14.48
N ASP A 232 -24.38 20.34 -13.63
CA ASP A 232 -23.38 21.37 -13.82
C ASP A 232 -22.21 20.95 -14.72
N GLY A 233 -22.24 19.71 -15.23
CA GLY A 233 -21.22 19.10 -16.07
C GLY A 233 -19.98 18.62 -15.31
N LYS A 234 -19.96 18.70 -13.98
CA LYS A 234 -18.81 18.29 -13.16
C LYS A 234 -18.95 16.86 -12.67
N TYR A 235 -17.86 16.12 -12.80
CA TYR A 235 -17.79 14.76 -12.30
C TYR A 235 -17.72 14.75 -10.77
N HIS A 236 -18.42 13.80 -10.15
CA HIS A 236 -18.33 13.52 -8.73
C HIS A 236 -18.77 12.08 -8.44
N TYR A 237 -18.33 11.55 -7.30
CA TYR A 237 -18.71 10.21 -6.84
C TYR A 237 -19.93 10.25 -5.93
N HIS A 238 -20.54 9.10 -5.73
CA HIS A 238 -21.62 8.92 -4.77
C HIS A 238 -21.37 7.80 -3.77
N ALA A 239 -21.95 7.98 -2.59
CA ALA A 239 -22.18 6.88 -1.67
C ALA A 239 -23.26 5.94 -2.24
N THR A 240 -23.10 4.64 -2.04
CA THR A 240 -24.11 3.64 -2.38
C THR A 240 -24.34 2.67 -1.23
N LYS A 241 -25.52 2.04 -1.17
CA LYS A 241 -25.82 1.03 -0.14
C LYS A 241 -25.23 -0.35 -0.46
N THR A 242 -24.86 -0.55 -1.71
CA THR A 242 -24.16 -1.74 -2.20
C THR A 242 -22.71 -1.39 -2.49
N PHE A 243 -21.85 -2.40 -2.45
CA PHE A 243 -20.45 -2.27 -2.88
C PHE A 243 -20.40 -1.52 -4.23
N PRO A 244 -19.52 -0.51 -4.39
CA PRO A 244 -18.37 -0.18 -3.55
C PRO A 244 -18.63 0.73 -2.34
N TYR A 245 -19.87 1.15 -2.06
CA TYR A 245 -20.26 2.05 -0.96
C TYR A 245 -19.76 3.50 -1.04
N LEU A 246 -18.71 3.77 -1.80
CA LEU A 246 -18.14 5.08 -2.11
C LEU A 246 -17.53 5.07 -3.52
N ASN A 247 -16.50 5.86 -3.81
CA ASN A 247 -15.80 5.79 -5.09
C ASN A 247 -15.20 4.38 -5.33
N GLY A 248 -15.61 3.76 -6.45
CA GLY A 248 -15.14 2.44 -6.90
C GLY A 248 -13.76 2.44 -7.55
N GLY A 249 -13.10 3.59 -7.58
CA GLY A 249 -11.82 3.83 -8.24
C GLY A 249 -11.49 5.32 -8.25
N PHE A 250 -10.56 5.70 -9.14
CA PHE A 250 -10.20 7.07 -9.43
C PHE A 250 -10.44 7.40 -10.90
N TYR A 251 -11.44 8.25 -11.14
CA TYR A 251 -11.71 8.97 -12.37
C TYR A 251 -10.57 9.94 -12.70
N GLY A 252 -9.97 10.58 -11.70
CA GLY A 252 -8.82 11.45 -11.88
C GLY A 252 -7.47 10.74 -11.81
N GLU A 253 -6.43 11.42 -12.28
CA GLU A 253 -5.06 10.93 -12.19
C GLU A 253 -4.57 10.84 -10.75
N VAL A 254 -4.09 9.66 -10.36
CA VAL A 254 -3.35 9.41 -9.11
C VAL A 254 -2.13 8.56 -9.41
N VAL A 255 -1.16 8.58 -8.49
CA VAL A 255 0.00 7.68 -8.53
C VAL A 255 -0.19 6.61 -7.47
N GLU A 256 -0.12 5.35 -7.86
CA GLU A 256 -0.04 4.23 -6.92
C GLU A 256 1.42 3.90 -6.60
N ARG A 257 1.75 3.77 -5.32
CA ARG A 257 3.02 3.20 -4.84
C ARG A 257 2.75 2.31 -3.64
N ASP A 258 3.33 1.11 -3.60
CA ASP A 258 3.18 0.15 -2.50
C ASP A 258 1.71 -0.17 -2.12
N GLY A 259 0.80 -0.12 -3.09
CA GLY A 259 -0.62 -0.41 -2.90
C GLY A 259 -1.44 0.73 -2.29
N GLN A 260 -0.94 1.97 -2.32
CA GLN A 260 -1.61 3.18 -1.82
C GLN A 260 -1.43 4.36 -2.77
N VAL A 261 -2.27 5.39 -2.65
CA VAL A 261 -2.06 6.68 -3.34
C VAL A 261 -0.78 7.35 -2.82
N ASP A 262 0.02 7.94 -3.70
CA ASP A 262 1.26 8.67 -3.38
C ASP A 262 1.20 10.13 -3.85
N PRO A 263 1.67 11.10 -3.03
CA PRO A 263 2.10 10.96 -1.64
C PRO A 263 0.92 10.84 -0.67
N GLN A 264 1.15 10.25 0.50
CA GLN A 264 0.13 10.14 1.55
C GLN A 264 0.72 10.34 2.96
N PRO A 265 -0.05 10.94 3.89
CA PRO A 265 0.29 10.96 5.30
C PRO A 265 0.60 9.60 5.89
N ARG A 266 1.39 9.60 6.97
CA ARG A 266 1.69 8.41 7.75
C ARG A 266 1.12 8.53 9.16
N ALA A 267 0.33 7.54 9.55
CA ALA A 267 -0.01 7.30 10.95
C ALA A 267 1.23 6.80 11.73
N ARG A 268 1.27 7.07 13.03
CA ARG A 268 2.39 6.69 13.91
C ARG A 268 1.90 5.71 14.97
N PRO A 269 2.26 4.42 14.90
CA PRO A 269 1.85 3.47 15.92
C PRO A 269 2.50 3.82 17.26
N LEU A 270 1.69 3.97 18.31
CA LEU A 270 2.16 4.19 19.67
C LEU A 270 2.50 2.86 20.39
N ARG A 271 1.80 1.80 20.02
CA ARG A 271 1.94 0.45 20.59
C ARG A 271 1.89 -0.62 19.50
N PRO A 272 2.36 -1.85 19.78
CA PRO A 272 2.23 -2.97 18.85
C PRO A 272 0.76 -3.31 18.56
N SER A 273 0.48 -3.70 17.31
CA SER A 273 -0.84 -4.22 16.95
C SER A 273 -1.10 -5.57 17.62
N LEU A 274 -2.33 -5.79 18.07
CA LEU A 274 -2.77 -7.01 18.73
C LEU A 274 -3.55 -7.92 17.76
N SER A 275 -3.73 -9.18 18.13
CA SER A 275 -4.53 -10.13 17.35
C SER A 275 -6.03 -9.88 17.51
N GLY A 276 -6.85 -10.45 16.62
CA GLY A 276 -8.31 -10.49 16.76
C GLY A 276 -8.74 -11.09 18.10
N LEU A 277 -9.74 -10.49 18.75
CA LEU A 277 -10.35 -11.00 19.98
C LEU A 277 -11.68 -11.67 19.64
N ARG A 278 -11.68 -13.00 19.59
CA ARG A 278 -12.87 -13.80 19.28
C ARG A 278 -13.93 -13.61 20.39
N GLY A 279 -15.20 -13.51 19.99
CA GLY A 279 -16.33 -13.33 20.91
C GLY A 279 -16.48 -11.91 21.45
N ALA A 280 -15.63 -10.98 20.99
CA ALA A 280 -15.71 -9.58 21.39
C ALA A 280 -16.90 -8.88 20.72
N LYS A 281 -17.54 -7.97 21.44
CA LYS A 281 -18.50 -7.00 20.90
C LYS A 281 -18.30 -5.67 21.57
N ILE A 282 -18.04 -4.62 20.79
CA ILE A 282 -17.90 -3.26 21.31
C ILE A 282 -19.29 -2.62 21.43
N ASN A 283 -19.62 -2.18 22.65
CA ASN A 283 -20.95 -1.70 23.00
C ASN A 283 -20.99 -0.20 23.30
N GLY A 284 -19.84 0.42 23.54
CA GLY A 284 -19.80 1.84 23.92
C GLY A 284 -18.42 2.46 23.74
N PHE A 285 -18.44 3.77 23.52
CA PHE A 285 -17.26 4.61 23.47
C PHE A 285 -17.59 5.95 24.11
N GLU A 286 -16.81 6.34 25.11
CA GLU A 286 -17.01 7.56 25.87
C GLU A 286 -15.73 8.39 25.89
N ASN A 287 -15.89 9.71 25.91
CA ASN A 287 -14.81 10.67 26.05
C ASN A 287 -15.12 11.57 27.27
N PRO A 288 -14.98 11.04 28.51
CA PRO A 288 -15.45 11.73 29.72
C PRO A 288 -14.79 13.09 29.97
N LYS A 289 -13.57 13.28 29.47
CA LYS A 289 -12.83 14.55 29.50
C LYS A 289 -11.80 14.56 28.38
N GLN A 290 -11.37 15.75 27.96
CA GLN A 290 -10.34 15.89 26.93
C GLN A 290 -9.12 15.00 27.20
N GLY A 291 -8.72 14.22 26.18
CA GLY A 291 -7.60 13.29 26.27
C GLY A 291 -7.88 12.03 27.08
N SER A 292 -9.12 11.75 27.50
CA SER A 292 -9.48 10.56 28.26
C SER A 292 -10.64 9.84 27.58
N TYR A 293 -10.49 8.54 27.40
CA TYR A 293 -11.42 7.72 26.64
C TYR A 293 -11.74 6.43 27.38
N VAL A 294 -12.94 5.92 27.14
CA VAL A 294 -13.41 4.63 27.67
C VAL A 294 -14.04 3.85 26.54
N LEU A 295 -13.49 2.67 26.23
CA LEU A 295 -14.09 1.73 25.29
C LEU A 295 -14.73 0.58 26.08
N LEU A 296 -16.02 0.40 25.91
CA LEU A 296 -16.83 -0.62 26.58
C LEU A 296 -17.07 -1.79 25.63
N TYR A 297 -16.76 -3.00 26.06
CA TYR A 297 -16.92 -4.20 25.24
C TYR A 297 -17.26 -5.41 26.09
N ASP A 298 -17.93 -6.38 25.49
CA ASP A 298 -18.15 -7.70 26.08
C ASP A 298 -17.26 -8.73 25.38
N VAL A 299 -16.84 -9.76 26.11
CA VAL A 299 -16.26 -10.98 25.54
C VAL A 299 -17.07 -12.15 26.05
N ASP A 300 -17.77 -12.85 25.15
CA ASP A 300 -18.65 -13.98 25.50
C ASP A 300 -19.66 -13.64 26.63
N GLY A 301 -20.15 -12.40 26.64
CA GLY A 301 -21.10 -11.88 27.63
C GLY A 301 -20.47 -11.31 28.91
N GLU A 302 -19.15 -11.38 29.07
CA GLU A 302 -18.43 -10.77 30.19
C GLU A 302 -18.08 -9.31 29.88
N LYS A 303 -18.62 -8.38 30.68
CA LYS A 303 -18.38 -6.94 30.53
C LYS A 303 -16.94 -6.55 30.87
N ARG A 304 -16.31 -5.79 29.98
CA ARG A 304 -14.95 -5.28 30.10
C ARG A 304 -14.85 -3.83 29.63
N SER A 305 -13.77 -3.15 30.00
CA SER A 305 -13.46 -1.84 29.46
C SER A 305 -11.98 -1.62 29.21
N ILE A 306 -11.66 -0.69 28.31
CA ILE A 306 -10.34 -0.09 28.17
C ILE A 306 -10.48 1.38 28.51
N ASN A 307 -9.95 1.79 29.65
CA ASN A 307 -9.89 3.19 30.04
C ASN A 307 -8.50 3.70 29.66
N TYR A 308 -8.40 4.77 28.88
CA TYR A 308 -7.09 5.27 28.48
C TYR A 308 -7.02 6.79 28.45
N THR A 309 -5.84 7.32 28.75
CA THR A 309 -5.56 8.75 28.69
C THR A 309 -4.37 9.01 27.78
N VAL A 310 -4.49 10.01 26.91
CA VAL A 310 -3.42 10.50 26.03
C VAL A 310 -2.93 11.82 26.61
N ALA A 311 -1.64 11.90 26.89
CA ALA A 311 -0.97 13.09 27.38
C ALA A 311 -0.52 14.00 26.22
N ASP A 312 -0.24 15.27 26.52
CA ASP A 312 0.15 16.28 25.53
C ASP A 312 1.45 15.92 24.78
N ASN A 313 2.33 15.14 25.42
CA ASN A 313 3.55 14.64 24.78
C ASN A 313 3.31 13.43 23.85
N GLY A 314 2.05 13.04 23.60
CA GLY A 314 1.65 11.90 22.79
C GLY A 314 1.75 10.53 23.48
N SER A 315 2.14 10.48 24.76
CA SER A 315 2.15 9.24 25.53
C SER A 315 0.73 8.82 25.91
N ALA A 316 0.47 7.52 25.99
CA ALA A 316 -0.84 7.02 26.42
C ALA A 316 -0.70 5.96 27.51
N THR A 317 -1.63 5.98 28.46
CA THR A 317 -1.76 4.95 29.50
C THR A 317 -3.12 4.28 29.35
N PHE A 318 -3.12 2.95 29.25
CA PHE A 318 -4.28 2.09 29.09
C PHE A 318 -4.50 1.27 30.36
N GLN A 319 -5.76 1.15 30.77
CA GLN A 319 -6.21 0.30 31.85
C GLN A 319 -7.26 -0.65 31.29
N PHE A 320 -6.87 -1.92 31.11
CA PHE A 320 -7.74 -2.99 30.68
C PHE A 320 -8.44 -3.56 31.91
N VAL A 321 -9.73 -3.30 32.05
CA VAL A 321 -10.55 -3.69 33.20
C VAL A 321 -11.39 -4.90 32.83
N SER A 322 -11.27 -5.96 33.63
CA SER A 322 -12.12 -7.15 33.56
C SER A 322 -12.50 -7.61 34.98
N PRO A 323 -13.44 -8.56 35.13
CA PRO A 323 -13.76 -9.16 36.43
C PRO A 323 -12.56 -9.79 37.15
N GLN A 324 -11.52 -10.19 36.40
CA GLN A 324 -10.30 -10.79 36.94
C GLN A 324 -9.28 -9.75 37.44
N GLY A 325 -9.50 -8.46 37.17
CA GLY A 325 -8.67 -7.36 37.64
C GLY A 325 -8.39 -6.31 36.55
N THR A 326 -7.51 -5.36 36.89
CA THR A 326 -7.09 -4.29 35.98
C THR A 326 -5.63 -4.47 35.60
N LYS A 327 -5.34 -4.52 34.30
CA LYS A 327 -3.98 -4.47 33.76
C LYS A 327 -3.69 -3.06 33.23
N THR A 328 -2.59 -2.46 33.66
CA THR A 328 -2.16 -1.13 33.20
C THR A 328 -0.96 -1.24 32.29
N GLU A 329 -1.00 -0.53 31.15
CA GLU A 329 0.10 -0.42 30.19
C GLU A 329 0.32 1.04 29.82
N THR A 330 1.58 1.48 29.74
CA THR A 330 1.94 2.85 29.36
C THR A 330 2.90 2.82 28.19
N TYR A 331 2.62 3.65 27.19
CA TYR A 331 3.40 3.77 25.97
C TYR A 331 3.79 5.23 25.74
N THR A 332 5.01 5.44 25.27
CA THR A 332 5.56 6.76 24.94
C THR A 332 5.95 6.79 23.46
N PRO A 333 5.79 7.92 22.76
CA PRO A 333 6.28 8.04 21.40
C PRO A 333 7.80 7.85 21.38
N ARG A 334 8.32 7.07 20.44
CA ARG A 334 9.77 6.95 20.25
C ARG A 334 10.33 8.28 19.74
N GLU A 335 11.28 8.86 20.46
CA GLU A 335 12.10 9.97 19.96
C GLU A 335 12.96 9.46 18.79
N GLY A 336 12.76 10.03 17.60
CA GLY A 336 13.69 9.91 16.46
C GLY A 336 13.84 8.51 15.86
N GLY A 337 13.03 8.18 14.84
CA GLY A 337 13.25 7.02 13.98
C GLY A 337 12.57 7.20 12.65
N GLY A 338 13.32 7.68 11.66
CA GLY A 338 12.88 7.75 10.26
C GLY A 338 12.51 6.37 9.72
N ALA A 339 11.69 6.40 8.67
CA ALA A 339 11.24 5.26 7.90
C ALA A 339 12.34 4.20 7.66
N GLY A 340 12.11 2.97 8.09
CA GLY A 340 13.00 1.86 7.81
C GLY A 340 12.40 0.51 8.20
N GLY A 341 11.96 -0.24 7.19
CA GLY A 341 12.04 -1.71 7.14
C GLY A 341 11.10 -2.51 8.04
N GLY A 342 10.25 -3.32 7.39
CA GLY A 342 9.42 -4.31 8.07
C GLY A 342 10.21 -5.25 8.97
N ALA A 343 9.69 -5.49 10.17
CA ALA A 343 10.13 -6.59 11.02
C ALA A 343 9.11 -7.71 10.96
N ARG A 344 9.64 -8.87 10.55
CA ARG A 344 8.98 -10.16 10.39
C ARG A 344 8.29 -10.62 11.67
N ASN A 345 7.24 -11.41 11.46
CA ASN A 345 6.51 -12.16 12.47
C ASN A 345 7.43 -12.83 13.52
N GLY A 346 7.07 -12.64 14.78
CA GLY A 346 7.11 -13.65 15.86
C GLY A 346 8.43 -14.33 16.20
N ALA A 347 9.11 -13.81 17.24
CA ALA A 347 9.72 -14.64 18.29
C ALA A 347 9.91 -13.79 19.56
N PRO A 348 9.53 -14.27 20.76
CA PRO A 348 9.83 -13.58 22.01
C PRO A 348 11.30 -13.79 22.39
N SER A 349 12.01 -12.73 22.74
CA SER A 349 13.30 -12.86 23.45
C SER A 349 13.05 -13.31 24.89
N PRO A 350 13.70 -14.40 25.36
CA PRO A 350 13.88 -14.63 26.78
C PRO A 350 15.08 -13.81 27.24
N ASP A 351 14.88 -12.91 28.19
CA ASP A 351 15.84 -12.61 29.28
C ASP A 351 15.52 -11.25 29.90
N GLU A 352 14.69 -11.24 30.95
CA GLU A 352 14.97 -10.35 32.08
C GLU A 352 14.43 -10.90 33.41
N LYS A 353 15.36 -11.49 34.17
CA LYS A 353 15.63 -11.28 35.61
C LYS A 353 14.44 -11.30 36.57
N ARG A 354 14.31 -12.40 37.33
CA ARG A 354 13.67 -12.43 38.66
C ARG A 354 14.63 -11.91 39.76
N PRO A 355 14.11 -11.41 40.90
CA PRO A 355 14.81 -10.57 41.87
C PRO A 355 15.65 -11.36 42.90
N PRO A 356 16.51 -10.69 43.71
CA PRO A 356 17.57 -11.34 44.48
C PRO A 356 17.05 -11.91 45.81
N GLN A 357 17.56 -13.08 46.20
CA GLN A 357 17.26 -13.70 47.49
C GLN A 357 18.57 -14.11 48.19
N GLY A 358 18.89 -13.37 49.25
CA GLY A 358 19.38 -13.85 50.54
C GLY A 358 20.73 -14.57 50.63
N ASP A 359 21.70 -13.87 51.21
CA ASP A 359 22.94 -14.42 51.77
C ASP A 359 22.69 -15.49 52.84
N ARG A 360 23.46 -16.59 52.80
CA ARG A 360 24.00 -17.28 53.99
C ARG A 360 25.17 -18.22 53.63
N PRO A 361 26.17 -18.38 54.51
CA PRO A 361 27.51 -18.85 54.15
C PRO A 361 27.77 -20.32 54.53
N ALA A 362 28.72 -20.97 53.84
CA ALA A 362 29.24 -22.28 54.22
C ALA A 362 30.73 -22.19 54.59
N ASN A 363 31.03 -22.61 55.82
CA ASN A 363 32.35 -22.69 56.41
C ASN A 363 32.79 -24.17 56.43
N GLN A 364 33.99 -24.43 55.90
CA GLN A 364 35.03 -25.30 56.48
C GLN A 364 35.00 -26.85 56.30
N PRO A 365 36.15 -27.57 56.52
CA PRO A 365 36.91 -28.23 55.44
C PRO A 365 37.31 -29.69 55.77
N ASN A 366 38.06 -30.37 54.86
CA ASN A 366 39.21 -31.23 55.18
C ASN A 366 39.81 -31.89 53.90
N GLY A 367 41.15 -31.86 53.77
CA GLY A 367 41.95 -32.54 52.72
C GLY A 367 42.16 -34.04 53.01
N PRO A 368 43.26 -34.72 52.56
CA PRO A 368 44.44 -34.20 51.84
C PRO A 368 45.05 -35.11 50.72
N ARG A 369 46.08 -34.55 50.04
CA ARG A 369 47.35 -35.16 49.56
C ARG A 369 47.47 -35.93 48.22
N GLY A 370 48.55 -35.55 47.51
CA GLY A 370 49.31 -36.30 46.50
C GLY A 370 49.16 -35.68 45.10
N GLY A 371 50.17 -35.20 44.39
CA GLY A 371 51.62 -35.41 44.42
C GLY A 371 52.08 -35.81 43.01
N ASP A 372 53.19 -35.24 42.55
CA ASP A 372 53.91 -35.49 41.28
C ASP A 372 53.33 -34.78 40.04
N GLY A 373 54.05 -34.00 39.22
CA GLY A 373 55.47 -33.92 38.83
C GLY A 373 55.43 -33.78 37.28
N GLY A 374 56.20 -32.98 36.54
CA GLY A 374 57.31 -32.08 36.75
C GLY A 374 57.84 -31.70 35.35
N GLN A 375 58.49 -30.53 35.26
CA GLN A 375 59.53 -30.14 34.26
C GLN A 375 59.06 -29.93 32.81
N GLY A 376 59.51 -28.94 32.05
CA GLY A 376 60.56 -27.91 32.14
C GLY A 376 60.59 -27.23 30.76
N GLY A 377 61.27 -26.13 30.43
CA GLY A 377 62.09 -25.11 31.07
C GLY A 377 62.10 -23.92 30.10
N GLN A 378 62.13 -22.67 30.59
CA GLN A 378 63.30 -21.77 30.58
C GLN A 378 63.69 -21.24 29.18
N ARG A 379 64.06 -19.97 28.96
CA ARG A 379 64.11 -18.69 29.70
C ARG A 379 64.60 -17.66 28.65
N GLU A 380 64.25 -16.39 28.86
CA GLU A 380 65.07 -15.15 28.74
C GLU A 380 66.04 -15.01 27.54
N GLY A 381 66.17 -13.88 26.84
CA GLY A 381 65.78 -12.50 27.08
C GLY A 381 66.61 -11.57 26.17
N GLY A 382 66.02 -10.43 25.81
CA GLY A 382 66.64 -9.11 25.60
C GLY A 382 67.91 -8.91 24.73
N GLY A 383 67.74 -8.12 23.67
CA GLY A 383 68.55 -6.92 23.46
C GLY A 383 69.45 -6.86 22.21
N GLY A 384 69.08 -6.01 21.24
CA GLY A 384 69.98 -5.60 20.15
C GLY A 384 69.32 -4.57 19.22
N ARG A 385 69.80 -3.32 19.28
CA ARG A 385 69.33 -2.16 18.51
C ARG A 385 70.04 -2.03 17.15
N GLN A 386 69.34 -1.37 16.22
CA GLN A 386 69.76 -0.54 15.07
C GLN A 386 69.84 -1.14 13.66
N GLY A 387 69.16 -0.42 12.76
CA GLY A 387 69.05 -0.58 11.29
C GLY A 387 67.59 -0.82 10.91
N GLY A 388 66.78 0.13 10.43
CA GLY A 388 67.04 1.30 9.60
C GLY A 388 66.31 1.11 8.26
N GLY A 389 65.04 1.52 8.17
CA GLY A 389 64.31 1.57 6.89
C GLY A 389 62.78 1.63 7.01
N GLY A 390 62.18 2.71 6.51
CA GLY A 390 60.86 2.68 5.88
C GLY A 390 59.63 3.00 6.75
N GLN A 391 59.04 4.17 6.53
CA GLN A 391 57.69 4.55 6.94
C GLN A 391 56.65 3.55 6.43
N GLN A 392 55.65 3.19 7.24
CA GLN A 392 54.40 2.61 6.73
C GLN A 392 53.20 3.13 7.52
N GLN A 393 52.33 3.79 6.77
CA GLN A 393 51.09 4.43 7.16
C GLN A 393 50.00 3.40 7.45
N GLY A 394 49.04 3.79 8.29
CA GLY A 394 47.81 3.02 8.53
C GLY A 394 46.96 2.86 7.27
N GLY A 395 46.18 1.79 7.23
CA GLY A 395 45.24 1.52 6.14
C GLY A 395 44.55 0.18 6.32
N GLY A 396 43.50 0.14 7.15
CA GLY A 396 42.55 -0.97 7.17
C GLY A 396 41.72 -0.94 5.88
N GLN A 397 42.03 -1.84 4.95
CA GLN A 397 41.26 -2.05 3.73
C GLN A 397 39.90 -2.68 4.08
N ARG A 398 38.83 -1.89 3.90
CA ARG A 398 37.51 -2.38 3.50
C ARG A 398 37.42 -2.20 1.98
N GLN A 399 37.55 -3.26 1.20
CA GLN A 399 37.03 -3.30 -0.18
C GLN A 399 35.50 -3.43 -0.04
N GLY A 400 34.63 -2.54 -0.51
CA GLY A 400 34.59 -1.80 -1.77
C GLY A 400 33.79 -2.64 -2.77
N GLY A 401 32.59 -2.32 -3.23
CA GLY A 401 31.80 -1.09 -3.18
C GLY A 401 30.91 -1.07 -4.42
N GLY A 402 29.84 -1.88 -4.43
CA GLY A 402 28.76 -1.77 -5.43
C GLY A 402 27.83 -0.62 -5.06
N GLY A 403 28.39 0.59 -4.94
CA GLY A 403 27.62 1.80 -4.68
C GLY A 403 26.84 2.18 -5.94
N ASN A 404 25.57 2.54 -5.76
CA ASN A 404 24.72 3.03 -6.84
C ASN A 404 25.46 4.15 -7.62
N PRO A 405 25.67 4.02 -8.96
CA PRO A 405 26.39 5.01 -9.76
C PRO A 405 25.75 6.41 -9.69
N PHE A 406 24.46 6.51 -9.41
CA PHE A 406 23.80 7.78 -9.13
C PHE A 406 24.31 8.44 -7.86
N LEU A 407 24.49 7.68 -6.78
CA LEU A 407 25.00 8.21 -5.53
C LEU A 407 26.46 8.62 -5.66
N GLN A 408 27.27 7.87 -6.41
CA GLN A 408 28.66 8.23 -6.66
C GLN A 408 28.84 9.48 -7.54
N ALA A 409 27.89 9.73 -8.45
CA ALA A 409 27.90 10.95 -9.27
C ALA A 409 27.48 12.17 -8.45
N LEU A 410 26.48 12.02 -7.57
CA LEU A 410 25.93 13.10 -6.77
C LEU A 410 26.78 13.45 -5.55
N ASP A 411 27.40 12.45 -4.91
CA ASP A 411 28.27 12.60 -3.74
C ASP A 411 29.70 12.92 -4.20
N ALA A 412 29.92 14.18 -4.56
CA ALA A 412 31.16 14.66 -5.15
C ALA A 412 32.33 14.54 -4.18
N ASN A 413 32.08 14.71 -2.88
CA ASN A 413 33.09 14.63 -1.84
C ASN A 413 33.29 13.19 -1.28
N ARG A 414 32.37 12.27 -1.60
CA ARG A 414 32.36 10.84 -1.23
C ARG A 414 32.32 10.59 0.27
N ASP A 415 31.65 11.45 1.02
CA ASP A 415 31.46 11.30 2.46
C ASP A 415 30.23 10.43 2.82
N GLY A 416 29.43 10.04 1.81
CA GLY A 416 28.23 9.22 1.95
C GLY A 416 26.96 10.02 2.26
N ILE A 417 27.01 11.35 2.25
CA ILE A 417 25.91 12.26 2.57
C ILE A 417 25.82 13.33 1.49
N LEU A 418 24.66 13.44 0.82
CA LEU A 418 24.44 14.51 -0.16
C LEU A 418 24.15 15.83 0.55
N ASP A 419 25.07 16.79 0.45
CA ASP A 419 24.89 18.12 1.01
C ASP A 419 24.11 19.07 0.07
N LYS A 420 23.78 20.26 0.58
CA LYS A 420 23.01 21.25 -0.19
C LYS A 420 23.70 21.67 -1.49
N ALA A 421 25.03 21.78 -1.52
CA ALA A 421 25.78 22.17 -2.70
C ALA A 421 25.83 21.04 -3.74
N GLU A 422 25.93 19.79 -3.28
CA GLU A 422 25.91 18.58 -4.11
C GLU A 422 24.54 18.34 -4.74
N ILE A 423 23.46 18.51 -3.97
CA ILE A 423 22.09 18.44 -4.49
C ILE A 423 21.82 19.57 -5.50
N GLN A 424 22.33 20.78 -5.25
CA GLN A 424 22.20 21.90 -6.19
C GLN A 424 22.97 21.68 -7.50
N ASN A 425 24.07 20.93 -7.45
CA ASN A 425 24.87 20.56 -8.62
C ASN A 425 24.48 19.22 -9.25
N ALA A 426 23.41 18.57 -8.75
CA ALA A 426 22.97 17.25 -9.17
C ALA A 426 22.76 17.15 -10.69
N THR A 427 22.15 18.16 -11.31
CA THR A 427 21.92 18.18 -12.76
C THR A 427 23.24 18.14 -13.54
N SER A 428 24.24 18.92 -13.12
CA SER A 428 25.55 18.93 -13.79
C SER A 428 26.30 17.62 -13.58
N ALA A 429 26.14 17.01 -12.41
CA ALA A 429 26.77 15.74 -12.08
C ALA A 429 26.16 14.55 -12.85
N LEU A 430 24.84 14.52 -13.00
CA LEU A 430 24.13 13.47 -13.75
C LEU A 430 24.39 13.55 -15.26
N LEU A 431 24.55 14.76 -15.81
CA LEU A 431 24.94 14.95 -17.21
C LEU A 431 26.32 14.36 -17.55
N THR A 432 27.16 14.05 -16.54
CA THR A 432 28.43 13.34 -16.79
C THR A 432 28.25 11.84 -17.02
N LEU A 433 27.07 11.28 -16.68
CA LEU A 433 26.71 9.89 -16.90
C LEU A 433 26.12 9.65 -18.30
N ASP A 434 25.49 10.66 -18.90
CA ASP A 434 25.02 10.65 -20.29
C ASP A 434 26.23 10.82 -21.24
N LYS A 435 26.80 9.70 -21.66
CA LYS A 435 28.00 9.65 -22.49
C LYS A 435 27.68 9.82 -23.96
N ASN A 436 26.54 9.31 -24.41
CA ASN A 436 26.12 9.40 -25.80
C ASN A 436 25.47 10.77 -26.12
N LYS A 437 25.18 11.58 -25.10
CA LYS A 437 24.60 12.92 -25.15
C LYS A 437 23.24 12.97 -25.83
N ASP A 438 22.45 11.90 -25.65
CA ASP A 438 21.09 11.82 -26.19
C ASP A 438 20.03 12.43 -25.26
N GLY A 439 20.45 12.94 -24.09
CA GLY A 439 19.58 13.54 -23.09
C GLY A 439 18.94 12.52 -22.15
N GLN A 440 19.33 11.25 -22.21
CA GLN A 440 18.90 10.16 -21.34
C GLN A 440 20.13 9.46 -20.74
N ILE A 441 19.95 8.78 -19.59
CA ILE A 441 21.00 7.93 -19.00
C ILE A 441 20.52 6.48 -19.08
N SER A 442 21.09 5.73 -20.01
CA SER A 442 20.72 4.34 -20.28
C SER A 442 21.34 3.36 -19.29
N GLY A 443 20.76 2.15 -19.18
CA GLY A 443 21.32 1.06 -18.37
C GLY A 443 22.73 0.64 -18.81
N GLU A 444 23.08 0.90 -20.07
CA GLU A 444 24.41 0.66 -20.65
C GLU A 444 25.42 1.72 -20.21
N GLU A 445 25.00 2.96 -19.97
CA GLU A 445 25.86 4.04 -19.44
C GLU A 445 26.12 3.90 -17.94
N LEU A 446 25.18 3.30 -17.22
CA LEU A 446 25.29 2.93 -15.80
C LEU A 446 26.16 1.68 -15.57
N ARG A 447 26.31 0.84 -16.59
CA ARG A 447 27.10 -0.39 -16.57
C ARG A 447 28.45 -0.09 -17.23
N GLY A 448 29.47 0.21 -16.42
CA GLY A 448 30.81 0.54 -16.91
C GLY A 448 31.38 -0.47 -17.95
N PRO A 449 32.43 -0.10 -18.70
CA PRO A 449 32.95 -0.91 -19.80
C PRO A 449 33.61 -2.18 -19.26
N GLY A 450 32.86 -3.28 -19.20
CA GLY A 450 33.38 -4.55 -18.70
C GLY A 450 32.29 -5.55 -18.35
N GLY A 451 31.63 -6.11 -19.37
CA GLY A 451 30.63 -7.15 -19.19
C GLY A 451 30.08 -7.73 -20.49
N GLY A 452 30.94 -7.91 -21.49
CA GLY A 452 30.58 -8.66 -22.69
C GLY A 452 30.59 -10.15 -22.41
N GLN A 453 29.44 -10.82 -22.51
CA GLN A 453 29.38 -12.28 -22.58
C GLN A 453 29.81 -12.71 -23.98
N ALA A 454 30.91 -13.45 -24.01
CA ALA A 454 31.52 -13.99 -25.20
C ALA A 454 30.70 -15.16 -25.76
N ASP A 455 30.38 -15.07 -27.05
CA ASP A 455 30.13 -16.21 -27.92
C ASP A 455 31.29 -17.21 -27.84
N ARG A 456 30.97 -18.52 -27.75
CA ARG A 456 31.85 -19.58 -28.25
C ARG A 456 31.07 -20.86 -28.56
N ALA A 457 31.18 -21.23 -29.83
CA ALA A 457 30.71 -22.43 -30.47
C ALA A 457 31.58 -23.67 -30.14
N GLU A 458 30.94 -24.83 -30.20
CA GLU A 458 31.33 -26.08 -30.89
C GLU A 458 32.66 -26.79 -30.55
N GLY A 459 32.59 -28.10 -30.26
CA GLY A 459 33.73 -29.02 -30.45
C GLY A 459 33.86 -30.26 -29.54
N ASP A 460 33.18 -31.35 -29.93
CA ASP A 460 33.74 -32.70 -30.20
C ASP A 460 34.30 -33.65 -29.07
N ARG A 461 33.63 -34.83 -28.97
CA ARG A 461 34.07 -36.24 -28.63
C ARG A 461 34.20 -36.72 -27.15
N PRO A 462 34.28 -38.06 -26.87
CA PRO A 462 33.24 -39.09 -27.03
C PRO A 462 33.13 -40.06 -25.80
N GLN A 463 32.23 -41.04 -25.93
CA GLN A 463 31.84 -42.12 -25.00
C GLN A 463 32.95 -43.04 -24.44
N GLU A 464 32.78 -43.47 -23.18
CA GLU A 464 32.87 -44.85 -22.62
C GLU A 464 32.68 -44.72 -21.08
N ASN A 465 32.03 -45.58 -20.30
CA ASN A 465 31.79 -47.01 -20.37
C ASN A 465 30.54 -47.36 -19.51
N ARG A 466 29.75 -48.34 -19.94
CA ARG A 466 28.60 -48.90 -19.19
C ARG A 466 29.09 -49.96 -18.21
N GLN A 467 28.24 -50.22 -17.18
CA GLN A 467 27.77 -51.53 -16.67
C GLN A 467 27.75 -51.55 -15.14
N GLN A 468 26.83 -52.20 -14.42
CA GLN A 468 25.49 -52.78 -14.65
C GLN A 468 25.06 -53.38 -13.29
N GLY A 469 23.75 -53.61 -13.11
CA GLY A 469 23.16 -54.45 -12.06
C GLY A 469 21.92 -53.77 -11.50
N ASP A 470 20.68 -54.24 -11.67
CA ASP A 470 20.18 -55.55 -12.06
C ASP A 470 18.91 -55.46 -12.93
N ARG A 471 18.70 -56.56 -13.63
CA ARG A 471 17.70 -56.87 -14.68
C ARG A 471 16.62 -57.81 -14.06
N PRO A 472 15.71 -58.44 -14.82
CA PRO A 472 14.53 -57.98 -15.58
C PRO A 472 13.28 -58.85 -15.22
N GLN A 473 12.09 -58.70 -15.80
CA GLN A 473 11.56 -59.39 -17.01
C GLN A 473 10.03 -59.16 -16.93
N GLY A 474 9.25 -58.84 -17.96
CA GLY A 474 9.26 -59.02 -19.41
C GLY A 474 7.78 -59.31 -19.75
N GLY A 475 7.05 -58.66 -20.65
CA GLY A 475 7.24 -58.26 -22.05
C GLY A 475 5.88 -58.46 -22.77
N PRO A 476 5.79 -58.48 -24.11
CA PRO A 476 6.23 -57.42 -25.01
C PRO A 476 5.37 -57.24 -26.31
N ARG A 477 5.77 -56.24 -27.13
CA ARG A 477 5.65 -56.09 -28.61
C ARG A 477 4.39 -55.41 -29.19
N GLY A 478 4.50 -54.48 -30.16
CA GLY A 478 5.65 -53.88 -30.86
C GLY A 478 5.26 -53.28 -32.24
N GLY A 479 6.10 -52.34 -32.75
CA GLY A 479 6.26 -51.87 -34.15
C GLY A 479 5.16 -50.96 -34.73
N ASP A 480 5.38 -49.88 -35.49
CA ASP A 480 6.53 -49.29 -36.20
C ASP A 480 6.22 -47.80 -36.58
N ARG A 481 7.23 -46.91 -36.45
CA ARG A 481 7.64 -45.64 -37.17
C ARG A 481 6.69 -44.88 -38.15
N PRO A 482 7.00 -43.62 -38.59
CA PRO A 482 7.84 -42.51 -38.07
C PRO A 482 7.14 -41.11 -38.09
N ASP A 483 7.88 -40.09 -37.66
CA ASP A 483 7.55 -38.66 -37.50
C ASP A 483 6.95 -37.93 -38.71
N GLN A 484 5.94 -37.08 -38.46
CA GLN A 484 5.90 -35.65 -38.87
C GLN A 484 4.68 -34.89 -38.29
N ALA A 485 4.92 -33.63 -37.90
CA ALA A 485 4.00 -32.59 -37.43
C ALA A 485 3.52 -32.69 -35.95
N GLY A 486 4.33 -32.12 -35.04
CA GLY A 486 3.91 -31.83 -33.68
C GLY A 486 2.91 -30.67 -33.62
N GLY A 487 1.66 -30.99 -33.28
CA GLY A 487 0.68 -30.05 -32.70
C GLY A 487 0.54 -30.30 -31.19
N PRO A 488 0.25 -29.30 -30.36
CA PRO A 488 0.34 -29.44 -28.91
C PRO A 488 -1.02 -29.83 -28.32
N ASN A 489 -1.24 -31.11 -27.99
CA ASN A 489 -2.12 -31.44 -26.87
C ASN A 489 -1.99 -32.91 -26.42
N ALA A 490 -1.44 -33.14 -25.22
CA ALA A 490 -1.81 -34.23 -24.31
C ALA A 490 -0.96 -34.13 -23.04
N GLY A 491 -1.29 -33.18 -22.18
CA GLY A 491 -0.87 -33.16 -20.77
C GLY A 491 -2.10 -32.83 -19.94
N GLY A 492 -2.52 -33.76 -19.08
CA GLY A 492 -3.71 -33.60 -18.23
C GLY A 492 -3.72 -32.25 -17.51
N GLN A 493 -4.85 -31.56 -17.58
CA GLN A 493 -4.95 -30.19 -17.08
C GLN A 493 -4.79 -30.17 -15.56
N ARG A 494 -3.64 -29.62 -15.15
CA ARG A 494 -3.35 -29.15 -13.79
C ARG A 494 -4.39 -28.10 -13.44
N GLY A 495 -5.05 -28.25 -12.30
CA GLY A 495 -5.94 -27.21 -11.76
C GLY A 495 -5.20 -25.90 -11.45
N PRO A 496 -5.93 -24.79 -11.27
CA PRO A 496 -5.36 -23.45 -11.18
C PRO A 496 -4.36 -23.31 -10.02
N GLN A 497 -3.26 -22.59 -10.26
CA GLN A 497 -2.29 -22.23 -9.23
C GLN A 497 -2.36 -20.72 -8.94
N PRO A 498 -2.00 -20.28 -7.72
CA PRO A 498 -1.92 -18.86 -7.42
C PRO A 498 -0.80 -18.21 -8.24
N GLY A 499 -1.14 -17.34 -9.21
CA GLY A 499 -0.17 -16.63 -10.04
C GLY A 499 -0.55 -16.46 -11.51
N ASP A 500 -1.58 -17.16 -11.99
CA ASP A 500 -2.13 -16.91 -13.32
C ASP A 500 -2.95 -15.59 -13.24
N GLY A 501 -2.56 -14.56 -14.00
CA GLY A 501 -3.14 -13.21 -13.96
C GLY A 501 -4.64 -13.13 -14.31
N PRO A 502 -5.22 -11.93 -14.49
CA PRO A 502 -6.65 -11.77 -14.78
C PRO A 502 -7.01 -12.60 -16.02
N ARG A 503 -7.97 -13.52 -15.85
CA ARG A 503 -8.43 -14.37 -16.95
C ARG A 503 -9.27 -13.51 -17.87
N GLN A 504 -8.88 -13.44 -19.15
CA GLN A 504 -9.70 -12.82 -20.18
C GLN A 504 -11.12 -13.41 -20.16
N PRO A 505 -12.18 -12.59 -20.33
CA PRO A 505 -13.55 -13.08 -20.44
C PRO A 505 -13.66 -14.25 -21.43
N TRP A 506 -14.37 -15.31 -21.03
CA TRP A 506 -14.44 -16.54 -21.83
C TRP A 506 -14.92 -16.29 -23.27
N ILE A 507 -15.89 -15.37 -23.45
CA ILE A 507 -16.39 -14.95 -24.77
C ILE A 507 -15.27 -14.41 -25.67
N LEU A 508 -14.29 -13.68 -25.11
CA LEU A 508 -13.17 -13.12 -25.87
C LEU A 508 -12.18 -14.19 -26.31
N VAL A 509 -11.91 -15.16 -25.45
CA VAL A 509 -10.99 -16.27 -25.73
C VAL A 509 -11.58 -17.19 -26.82
N HIS A 510 -12.90 -17.32 -26.86
CA HIS A 510 -13.62 -18.20 -27.77
C HIS A 510 -14.43 -17.48 -28.85
N ALA A 511 -14.16 -16.19 -29.09
CA ALA A 511 -14.94 -15.35 -30.01
C ALA A 511 -15.01 -15.96 -31.42
N ASP A 512 -13.88 -16.43 -31.96
CA ASP A 512 -13.79 -17.05 -33.29
C ASP A 512 -14.52 -18.41 -33.37
N GLU A 513 -14.77 -19.08 -32.24
CA GLU A 513 -15.48 -20.37 -32.18
C GLU A 513 -17.01 -20.18 -32.04
N ILE A 514 -17.43 -19.02 -31.50
CA ILE A 514 -18.84 -18.66 -31.31
C ILE A 514 -19.40 -17.94 -32.54
N ASP A 515 -18.59 -17.14 -33.24
CA ASP A 515 -18.92 -16.46 -34.51
C ASP A 515 -19.08 -17.49 -35.65
N LEU A 516 -20.28 -18.05 -35.79
CA LEU A 516 -20.58 -19.17 -36.68
C LEU A 516 -20.68 -18.73 -38.14
N ASP A 517 -21.22 -17.53 -38.36
CA ASP A 517 -21.34 -16.95 -39.69
C ASP A 517 -20.08 -16.20 -40.16
N LYS A 518 -19.09 -16.04 -39.25
CA LYS A 518 -17.77 -15.45 -39.47
C LYS A 518 -17.82 -13.97 -39.83
N ASN A 519 -18.84 -13.26 -39.35
CA ASN A 519 -19.03 -11.85 -39.61
C ASN A 519 -18.26 -10.94 -38.62
N LYS A 520 -17.50 -11.54 -37.68
CA LYS A 520 -16.72 -10.87 -36.61
C LYS A 520 -17.57 -10.15 -35.57
N ILE A 521 -18.84 -10.49 -35.49
CA ILE A 521 -19.81 -10.04 -34.50
C ILE A 521 -20.33 -11.29 -33.82
N ILE A 522 -20.53 -11.24 -32.50
CA ILE A 522 -21.20 -12.34 -31.79
C ILE A 522 -22.64 -11.93 -31.55
N SER A 523 -23.58 -12.67 -32.11
CA SER A 523 -25.01 -12.45 -31.84
C SER A 523 -25.47 -13.18 -30.58
N ARG A 524 -26.57 -12.70 -30.00
CA ARG A 524 -27.24 -13.37 -28.87
C ARG A 524 -27.60 -14.83 -29.19
N ASP A 525 -28.01 -15.11 -30.42
CA ASP A 525 -28.43 -16.45 -30.83
C ASP A 525 -27.25 -17.42 -30.94
N GLU A 526 -26.07 -16.94 -31.33
CA GLU A 526 -24.86 -17.77 -31.43
C GLU A 526 -24.37 -18.23 -30.06
N ILE A 527 -24.31 -17.34 -29.08
CA ILE A 527 -23.87 -17.71 -27.73
C ILE A 527 -24.90 -18.57 -26.99
N VAL A 528 -26.20 -18.31 -27.18
CA VAL A 528 -27.27 -19.16 -26.64
C VAL A 528 -27.26 -20.53 -27.32
N GLY A 529 -27.05 -20.57 -28.64
CA GLY A 529 -26.88 -21.79 -29.40
C GLY A 529 -25.68 -22.61 -28.92
N GLU A 530 -24.57 -21.96 -28.57
CA GLU A 530 -23.38 -22.61 -28.06
C GLU A 530 -23.59 -23.20 -26.66
N ALA A 531 -24.27 -22.48 -25.77
CA ALA A 531 -24.65 -22.99 -24.45
C ALA A 531 -25.61 -24.18 -24.54
N THR A 532 -26.54 -24.14 -25.49
CA THR A 532 -27.48 -25.23 -25.77
C THR A 532 -26.74 -26.48 -26.25
N LYS A 533 -25.78 -26.34 -27.19
CA LYS A 533 -24.92 -27.45 -27.64
C LYS A 533 -24.03 -28.00 -26.53
N ALA A 534 -23.51 -27.13 -25.66
CA ALA A 534 -22.75 -27.54 -24.49
C ALA A 534 -23.59 -28.42 -23.57
N PHE A 535 -24.81 -27.98 -23.27
CA PHE A 535 -25.79 -28.70 -22.46
C PHE A 535 -26.15 -30.06 -23.05
N ASP A 536 -26.58 -30.10 -24.32
CA ASP A 536 -26.98 -31.32 -25.03
C ASP A 536 -25.85 -32.36 -25.11
N GLY A 537 -24.59 -31.91 -25.08
CA GLY A 537 -23.43 -32.78 -25.10
C GLY A 537 -23.19 -33.52 -23.77
N TYR A 538 -23.77 -33.06 -22.67
CA TYR A 538 -23.74 -33.74 -21.37
C TYR A 538 -25.06 -34.43 -21.03
N ASP A 539 -26.19 -33.94 -21.55
CA ASP A 539 -27.54 -34.45 -21.30
C ASP A 539 -27.78 -35.77 -22.06
N ALA A 540 -27.19 -36.84 -21.54
CA ALA A 540 -27.20 -38.15 -22.17
C ALA A 540 -28.57 -38.83 -22.10
N ASN A 541 -29.32 -38.58 -21.02
CA ASN A 541 -30.64 -39.17 -20.79
C ASN A 541 -31.78 -38.31 -21.39
N LYS A 542 -31.49 -37.08 -21.81
CA LYS A 542 -32.41 -36.11 -22.42
C LYS A 542 -33.57 -35.71 -21.51
N ASP A 543 -33.28 -35.51 -20.23
CA ASP A 543 -34.26 -35.06 -19.25
C ASP A 543 -34.25 -33.54 -19.01
N ASP A 544 -33.50 -32.78 -19.83
CA ASP A 544 -33.32 -31.32 -19.74
C ASP A 544 -32.68 -30.86 -18.43
N THR A 545 -32.01 -31.78 -17.74
CA THR A 545 -31.22 -31.52 -16.55
C THR A 545 -29.84 -32.18 -16.65
N LEU A 546 -28.84 -31.60 -15.98
CA LEU A 546 -27.51 -32.20 -15.88
C LEU A 546 -27.18 -32.46 -14.42
N THR A 547 -27.06 -33.73 -14.11
CA THR A 547 -26.54 -34.17 -12.82
C THR A 547 -25.01 -34.12 -12.80
N ASP A 548 -24.43 -34.15 -11.59
CA ASP A 548 -22.99 -34.32 -11.39
C ASP A 548 -22.44 -35.57 -12.11
N ALA A 549 -23.24 -36.62 -12.26
CA ALA A 549 -22.84 -37.84 -12.96
C ALA A 549 -22.71 -37.62 -14.47
N GLU A 550 -23.62 -36.85 -15.07
CA GLU A 550 -23.61 -36.53 -16.51
C GLU A 550 -22.48 -35.58 -16.87
N LEU A 551 -22.27 -34.54 -16.06
CA LEU A 551 -21.13 -33.62 -16.22
C LEU A 551 -19.77 -34.34 -16.07
N ASN A 552 -19.72 -35.43 -15.27
CA ASN A 552 -18.51 -36.23 -15.07
C ASN A 552 -18.42 -37.49 -15.93
N SER A 553 -19.37 -37.69 -16.85
CA SER A 553 -19.36 -38.83 -17.76
C SER A 553 -18.14 -38.80 -18.70
N ARG A 554 -17.69 -40.00 -19.12
CA ARG A 554 -16.56 -40.13 -20.05
C ARG A 554 -17.00 -39.70 -21.44
N GLY A 555 -16.59 -38.49 -21.84
CA GLY A 555 -16.78 -37.97 -23.20
C GLY A 555 -17.62 -36.70 -23.27
N GLY A 556 -17.27 -35.70 -22.46
CA GLY A 556 -18.01 -34.45 -22.32
C GLY A 556 -18.27 -33.68 -23.63
N SER A 557 -19.00 -32.56 -23.51
CA SER A 557 -19.46 -31.83 -24.69
C SER A 557 -18.30 -31.33 -25.57
N ARG A 558 -18.47 -31.49 -26.89
CA ARG A 558 -17.53 -31.02 -27.93
C ARG A 558 -17.73 -29.55 -28.30
N SER A 559 -18.68 -28.87 -27.66
CA SER A 559 -18.88 -27.43 -27.74
C SER A 559 -17.69 -26.69 -27.14
N ALA A 560 -17.38 -25.50 -27.64
CA ALA A 560 -16.42 -24.58 -27.04
C ALA A 560 -16.77 -24.32 -25.56
N MET A 561 -18.07 -24.19 -25.25
CA MET A 561 -18.57 -23.94 -23.89
C MET A 561 -18.67 -25.22 -23.04
N GLY A 562 -18.40 -26.41 -23.59
CA GLY A 562 -18.51 -27.68 -22.86
C GLY A 562 -17.59 -27.78 -21.64
N GLY A 563 -16.35 -27.30 -21.75
CA GLY A 563 -15.41 -27.25 -20.62
C GLY A 563 -15.80 -26.19 -19.59
N PHE A 564 -16.30 -25.04 -20.06
CA PHE A 564 -16.75 -23.94 -19.22
C PHE A 564 -17.98 -24.33 -18.40
N LEU A 565 -19.00 -24.90 -19.04
CA LEU A 565 -20.25 -25.34 -18.40
C LEU A 565 -19.98 -26.34 -17.28
N LYS A 566 -19.08 -27.30 -17.51
CA LYS A 566 -18.66 -28.27 -16.49
C LYS A 566 -17.84 -27.64 -15.37
N GLY A 567 -16.91 -26.75 -15.71
CA GLY A 567 -16.04 -26.09 -14.73
C GLY A 567 -16.77 -25.12 -13.82
N HIS A 568 -17.91 -24.59 -14.29
CA HIS A 568 -18.72 -23.58 -13.62
C HIS A 568 -20.15 -24.05 -13.27
N SER A 569 -20.40 -25.36 -13.23
CA SER A 569 -21.76 -25.87 -13.04
C SER A 569 -22.39 -25.39 -11.72
N LYS A 570 -21.58 -25.26 -10.65
CA LYS A 570 -22.03 -24.79 -9.33
C LYS A 570 -22.30 -23.30 -9.27
N GLU A 571 -21.64 -22.50 -10.09
CA GLU A 571 -21.88 -21.06 -10.17
C GLU A 571 -23.06 -20.72 -11.10
N ILE A 572 -23.41 -21.64 -12.00
CA ILE A 572 -24.53 -21.52 -12.94
C ILE A 572 -25.83 -22.03 -12.30
N ASP A 573 -25.77 -23.11 -11.51
CA ASP A 573 -26.83 -23.63 -10.65
C ASP A 573 -27.25 -22.55 -9.64
N ARG A 574 -28.39 -21.92 -9.88
CA ARG A 574 -28.79 -20.67 -9.23
C ARG A 574 -29.71 -20.92 -8.06
N ASP A 575 -30.50 -21.98 -8.11
CA ASP A 575 -31.32 -22.42 -6.98
C ASP A 575 -30.55 -23.34 -6.01
N GLY A 576 -29.38 -23.83 -6.43
CA GLY A 576 -28.42 -24.55 -5.60
C GLY A 576 -28.89 -25.97 -5.29
N ASP A 577 -29.73 -26.55 -6.15
CA ASP A 577 -30.28 -27.88 -5.95
C ASP A 577 -29.33 -29.00 -6.41
N GLY A 578 -28.20 -28.63 -7.02
CA GLY A 578 -27.16 -29.54 -7.51
C GLY A 578 -27.47 -30.14 -8.89
N ILE A 579 -28.49 -29.63 -9.58
CA ILE A 579 -28.93 -30.07 -10.89
C ILE A 579 -28.93 -28.86 -11.82
N LEU A 580 -28.09 -28.90 -12.85
CA LEU A 580 -28.04 -27.80 -13.79
C LEU A 580 -29.14 -27.93 -14.83
N THR A 581 -30.10 -27.00 -14.85
CA THR A 581 -31.16 -26.99 -15.86
C THR A 581 -30.73 -26.31 -17.16
N ARG A 582 -31.38 -26.65 -18.27
CA ARG A 582 -31.15 -25.96 -19.56
C ARG A 582 -31.35 -24.45 -19.45
N ALA A 583 -32.36 -24.03 -18.67
CA ALA A 583 -32.69 -22.63 -18.46
C ALA A 583 -31.57 -21.87 -17.74
N GLU A 584 -30.89 -22.50 -16.78
CA GLU A 584 -29.77 -21.90 -16.06
C GLU A 584 -28.52 -21.79 -16.92
N ALA A 585 -28.22 -22.84 -17.70
CA ALA A 585 -27.12 -22.84 -18.66
C ALA A 585 -27.30 -21.73 -19.71
N VAL A 586 -28.47 -21.64 -20.33
CA VAL A 586 -28.81 -20.60 -21.31
C VAL A 586 -28.85 -19.23 -20.64
N GLY A 587 -29.49 -19.10 -19.48
CA GLY A 587 -29.56 -17.83 -18.75
C GLY A 587 -28.18 -17.32 -18.32
N ASN A 588 -27.21 -18.21 -18.10
CA ASN A 588 -25.83 -17.80 -17.85
C ASN A 588 -25.15 -17.28 -19.11
N ALA A 589 -25.33 -17.95 -20.25
CA ALA A 589 -24.82 -17.47 -21.52
C ALA A 589 -25.38 -16.08 -21.89
N GLU A 590 -26.68 -15.86 -21.65
CA GLU A 590 -27.32 -14.55 -21.83
C GLU A 590 -26.73 -13.48 -20.90
N ARG A 591 -26.39 -13.83 -19.65
CA ARG A 591 -25.71 -12.90 -18.73
C ARG A 591 -24.28 -12.61 -19.15
N MET A 592 -23.57 -13.59 -19.70
CA MET A 592 -22.24 -13.37 -20.26
C MET A 592 -22.32 -12.46 -21.48
N PHE A 593 -23.32 -12.68 -22.33
CA PHE A 593 -23.61 -11.83 -23.49
C PHE A 593 -23.92 -10.39 -23.10
N ALA A 594 -24.87 -10.18 -22.19
CA ALA A 594 -25.29 -8.85 -21.74
C ALA A 594 -24.19 -8.08 -20.97
N LYS A 595 -23.15 -8.77 -20.50
CA LYS A 595 -21.96 -8.11 -19.95
C LYS A 595 -21.00 -7.59 -21.01
N MET A 596 -21.05 -8.14 -22.22
CA MET A 596 -20.20 -7.79 -23.35
C MET A 596 -20.90 -6.80 -24.30
N ASP A 597 -22.20 -7.00 -24.54
CA ASP A 597 -23.09 -6.09 -25.26
C ASP A 597 -23.38 -4.88 -24.38
N THR A 598 -22.47 -3.89 -24.44
CA THR A 598 -22.45 -2.74 -23.53
C THR A 598 -23.44 -1.68 -24.00
N ASN A 599 -23.67 -1.59 -25.30
CA ASN A 599 -24.59 -0.63 -25.89
C ASN A 599 -26.05 -1.17 -25.95
N GLY A 600 -26.28 -2.47 -25.72
CA GLY A 600 -27.57 -3.12 -25.66
C GLY A 600 -28.24 -3.30 -27.03
N ASP A 601 -27.46 -3.36 -28.11
CA ASP A 601 -27.97 -3.48 -29.47
C ASP A 601 -28.25 -4.93 -29.90
N GLY A 602 -27.97 -5.90 -29.03
CA GLY A 602 -28.23 -7.32 -29.25
C GLY A 602 -27.11 -8.04 -30.01
N ILE A 603 -25.96 -7.40 -30.20
CA ILE A 603 -24.74 -7.98 -30.74
C ILE A 603 -23.51 -7.60 -29.89
N ILE A 604 -22.41 -8.33 -30.02
CA ILE A 604 -21.11 -7.93 -29.49
C ILE A 604 -20.23 -7.57 -30.67
N SER A 605 -19.98 -6.28 -30.83
CA SER A 605 -19.17 -5.72 -31.90
C SER A 605 -17.66 -5.94 -31.68
N PRO A 606 -16.83 -5.86 -32.75
CA PRO A 606 -15.38 -5.83 -32.62
C PRO A 606 -14.86 -4.77 -31.65
N GLU A 607 -15.51 -3.61 -31.62
CA GLU A 607 -15.21 -2.49 -30.73
C GLU A 607 -15.46 -2.85 -29.26
N GLU A 608 -16.57 -3.52 -28.96
CA GLU A 608 -16.88 -4.01 -27.60
C GLU A 608 -15.95 -5.15 -27.19
N MET A 609 -15.63 -6.07 -28.11
CA MET A 609 -14.63 -7.10 -27.84
C MET A 609 -13.25 -6.52 -27.54
N GLU A 610 -12.88 -5.45 -28.23
CA GLU A 610 -11.61 -4.75 -28.02
C GLU A 610 -11.60 -3.93 -26.74
N ALA A 611 -12.74 -3.33 -26.38
CA ALA A 611 -12.92 -2.66 -25.10
C ALA A 611 -12.74 -3.64 -23.94
N SER A 612 -13.41 -4.80 -23.99
CA SER A 612 -13.30 -5.84 -22.95
C SER A 612 -11.96 -6.57 -22.91
N ARG A 613 -11.09 -6.44 -23.94
CA ARG A 613 -9.70 -6.94 -23.91
C ARG A 613 -8.74 -6.00 -23.18
N ARG A 614 -9.13 -4.74 -23.00
CA ARG A 614 -8.33 -3.68 -22.37
C ARG A 614 -8.71 -3.45 -20.91
N GLU A 615 -9.91 -3.88 -20.53
CA GLU A 615 -10.34 -4.17 -19.16
C GLU A 615 -9.76 -5.51 -18.69
#